data_AF-A0A4Y9AEY2-F1
#
_entry.id   AF-A0A4Y9AEY2-F1
#
_cell.length_a   1.000
_cell.length_b   1.000
_cell.length_c   1.000
_cell.angle_alpha   90.00
_cell.angle_beta   90.00
_cell.angle_gamma   90.00
#
_symmetry.space_group_name_H-M   'P 1'
#
loop_
_entity.id
_entity.type
_entity.pdbx_description
1 polymer ?
#
loop_
_entity_poly.entity_id
_entity_poly.type
_entity_poly.pdbx_seq_one_letter_code
_entity_poly.pdbx_strand_id
1 'polypeptide(L)' 'MVEGRTSTVSGANINGVGSSINGRSTNINGVGSSINGTGAKINGVGSSINGTGAKINGVGSQHQRCRVEHQR' A
#
# COMPACT_ATOMS: atom_id res chain seq x y z
N MET A 1 2.23 -4.15 16.55
CA MET A 1 1.01 -3.97 15.74
C MET A 1 0.95 -2.49 15.40
N VAL A 2 1.07 -2.10 14.12
CA VAL A 2 0.90 -0.69 13.75
C VAL A 2 -0.58 -0.47 13.56
N GLU A 3 -1.23 0.10 14.57
CA GLU A 3 -2.64 0.49 14.49
C GLU A 3 -2.73 1.96 14.08
N GLY A 4 -3.47 2.23 13.00
CA GLY A 4 -4.10 3.54 12.75
C GLY A 4 -3.21 4.77 12.64
N ARG A 5 -1.89 4.66 12.44
CA ARG A 5 -1.01 5.83 12.27
C ARG A 5 -0.65 6.05 10.80
N THR A 6 -1.06 7.19 10.24
CA THR A 6 -0.52 7.70 8.98
C THR A 6 0.98 7.88 9.14
N SER A 7 1.74 6.93 8.61
CA SER A 7 3.18 6.91 8.72
C SER A 7 3.75 7.20 7.34
N THR A 8 4.49 8.32 7.22
CA THR A 8 5.28 8.58 6.03
C THR A 8 6.57 7.80 6.15
N VAL A 9 6.72 6.74 5.36
CA VAL A 9 7.86 5.82 5.47
C VAL A 9 8.48 5.54 4.10
N SER A 10 9.81 5.46 4.06
CA SER A 10 10.55 5.03 2.88
C SER A 10 11.19 3.69 3.20
N GLY A 11 10.67 2.60 2.64
CA GLY A 11 11.17 1.25 2.88
C GLY A 11 10.82 0.68 4.26
N ALA A 12 9.54 0.42 4.51
CA ALA A 12 9.07 -0.22 5.75
C ALA A 12 8.28 -1.49 5.47
N ASN A 13 8.37 -2.44 6.42
CA ASN A 13 7.53 -3.63 6.47
C ASN A 13 6.51 -3.48 7.59
N ILE A 14 5.23 -3.48 7.25
CA ILE A 14 4.15 -3.20 8.19
C ILE A 14 3.19 -4.39 8.25
N ASN A 15 2.94 -4.88 9.47
CA ASN A 15 1.98 -5.94 9.72
C ASN A 15 0.89 -5.42 10.66
N GLY A 16 -0.38 -5.52 10.24
CA GLY A 16 -1.48 -4.99 11.03
C GLY A 16 -2.83 -5.02 10.33
N VAL A 17 -3.87 -4.60 11.06
CA VAL A 17 -5.23 -4.43 10.53
C VAL A 17 -5.50 -2.93 10.47
N GLY A 18 -6.06 -2.43 9.37
CA GLY A 18 -6.48 -1.03 9.26
C GLY A 18 -5.35 -0.01 9.27
N SER A 19 -4.29 -0.22 8.47
CA SER A 19 -3.18 0.73 8.35
C SER A 19 -3.36 1.66 7.14
N SER A 20 -3.09 2.96 7.31
CA SER A 20 -2.98 3.92 6.21
C SER A 20 -1.55 4.43 6.13
N ILE A 21 -0.87 4.20 5.01
CA ILE A 21 0.56 4.48 4.86
C ILE A 21 0.80 5.35 3.65
N ASN A 22 1.61 6.40 3.82
CA ASN A 22 2.14 7.16 2.71
C ASN A 22 3.61 6.78 2.54
N GLY A 23 4.04 6.26 1.40
CA GLY A 23 5.42 5.79 1.34
C GLY A 23 5.92 5.30 0.01
N ARG A 24 7.25 5.23 -0.08
CA ARG A 24 7.96 4.64 -1.21
C ARG A 24 8.49 3.27 -0.82
N SER A 25 8.30 2.28 -1.68
CA SER A 25 8.86 0.93 -1.53
C SER A 25 8.46 0.23 -0.23
N THR A 26 7.19 0.33 0.17
CA THR A 26 6.65 -0.27 1.40
C THR A 26 6.04 -1.64 1.16
N ASN A 27 6.21 -2.58 2.08
CA ASN A 27 5.51 -3.86 2.07
C ASN A 27 4.54 -3.94 3.25
N ILE A 28 3.28 -4.29 3.00
CA ILE A 28 2.28 -4.50 4.04
C ILE A 28 1.76 -5.92 4.00
N ASN A 29 1.60 -6.54 5.16
CA ASN A 29 0.81 -7.76 5.31
C ASN A 29 -0.34 -7.52 6.31
N GLY A 30 -1.59 -7.58 5.86
CA GLY A 30 -2.70 -7.19 6.72
C GLY A 30 -4.07 -7.09 6.07
N VAL A 31 -5.09 -6.86 6.90
CA VAL A 31 -6.49 -6.69 6.46
C VAL A 31 -6.84 -5.20 6.47
N GLY A 32 -7.50 -4.72 5.41
CA GLY A 32 -8.02 -3.35 5.34
C GLY A 32 -6.94 -2.27 5.27
N SER A 33 -5.81 -2.55 4.59
CA SER A 33 -4.70 -1.59 4.51
C SER A 33 -4.80 -0.69 3.29
N SER A 34 -4.46 0.59 3.45
CA SER A 34 -4.44 1.59 2.38
C SER A 34 -3.04 2.16 2.21
N ILE A 35 -2.53 2.20 0.97
CA ILE A 35 -1.26 2.87 0.65
C ILE A 35 -1.48 4.00 -0.33
N ASN A 36 -0.84 5.13 -0.05
CA ASN A 36 -0.56 6.16 -1.03
C ASN A 36 0.96 6.21 -1.30
N GLY A 37 1.41 6.06 -2.54
CA GLY A 37 2.83 6.25 -2.87
C GLY A 37 3.40 5.29 -3.91
N THR A 38 4.73 5.20 -4.03
CA THR A 38 5.37 4.57 -5.21
C THR A 38 6.05 3.25 -4.87
N GLY A 39 5.86 2.21 -5.69
CA GLY A 39 6.53 0.92 -5.55
C GLY A 39 6.08 0.08 -4.35
N ALA A 40 4.83 0.21 -3.92
CA ALA A 40 4.32 -0.45 -2.73
C ALA A 40 3.79 -1.88 -3.01
N LYS A 41 3.92 -2.78 -2.03
CA LYS A 41 3.35 -4.13 -2.08
C LYS A 41 2.42 -4.34 -0.90
N ILE A 42 1.19 -4.78 -1.15
CA ILE A 42 0.29 -5.22 -0.08
C ILE A 42 -0.05 -6.70 -0.26
N ASN A 43 0.00 -7.44 0.84
CA ASN A 43 -0.54 -8.78 0.95
C ASN A 43 -1.70 -8.78 1.96
N GLY A 44 -2.90 -9.19 1.56
CA GLY A 44 -4.02 -9.40 2.47
C GLY A 44 -5.37 -8.86 1.98
N VAL A 45 -6.39 -8.93 2.84
CA VAL A 45 -7.80 -8.82 2.44
C VAL A 45 -8.31 -7.38 2.51
N GLY A 46 -9.06 -6.93 1.50
CA GLY A 46 -9.73 -5.62 1.53
C GLY A 46 -8.77 -4.43 1.46
N SER A 47 -7.63 -4.59 0.78
CA SER A 47 -6.59 -3.56 0.73
C SER A 47 -6.70 -2.65 -0.48
N SER A 48 -6.27 -1.40 -0.34
CA SER A 48 -6.30 -0.39 -1.39
C SER A 48 -4.91 0.21 -1.63
N ILE A 49 -4.53 0.42 -2.89
CA ILE A 49 -3.34 1.22 -3.21
C ILE A 49 -3.69 2.31 -4.22
N ASN A 50 -3.21 3.52 -3.92
CA ASN A 50 -3.13 4.67 -4.80
C ASN A 50 -1.65 4.98 -5.05
N GLY A 51 -1.08 4.50 -6.16
CA GLY A 51 0.38 4.48 -6.26
C GLY A 51 1.01 3.85 -7.50
N THR A 52 2.06 4.46 -8.07
CA THR A 52 2.71 3.92 -9.28
C THR A 52 3.59 2.74 -8.94
N GLY A 53 3.59 1.70 -9.79
CA GLY A 53 4.42 0.50 -9.58
C GLY A 53 4.01 -0.34 -8.37
N ALA A 54 2.75 -0.22 -7.92
CA ALA A 54 2.24 -0.96 -6.79
C ALA A 54 1.75 -2.37 -7.17
N LYS A 55 1.79 -3.30 -6.21
CA LYS A 55 1.26 -4.67 -6.35
C LYS A 55 0.40 -5.01 -5.15
N ILE A 56 -0.85 -5.44 -5.36
CA ILE A 56 -1.68 -5.99 -4.29
C ILE A 56 -1.90 -7.48 -4.55
N ASN A 57 -1.65 -8.29 -3.54
CA ASN A 57 -1.97 -9.70 -3.52
C ASN A 57 -2.97 -9.95 -2.38
N GLY A 58 -4.22 -10.26 -2.70
CA GLY A 58 -5.20 -10.61 -1.68
C GLY A 58 -6.64 -10.33 -2.09
N VAL A 59 -7.57 -10.95 -1.35
CA VAL A 59 -9.00 -11.00 -1.71
C VAL A 59 -9.67 -9.65 -1.46
N GLY A 60 -10.50 -9.17 -2.39
CA GLY A 60 -11.24 -7.91 -2.24
C GLY A 60 -10.38 -6.65 -2.34
N SER A 61 -9.20 -6.75 -2.96
CA SER A 61 -8.28 -5.63 -3.12
C SER A 61 -8.68 -4.69 -4.24
N GLN A 62 -8.52 -3.39 -4.02
CA GLN A 62 -8.80 -2.35 -5.01
C GLN A 62 -7.53 -1.64 -5.44
N HIS A 63 -7.21 -1.72 -6.74
CA HIS A 63 -6.12 -0.93 -7.33
C HIS A 63 -6.71 0.37 -7.88
N GLN A 64 -6.55 1.47 -7.13
CA GLN A 64 -6.94 2.79 -7.63
C GLN A 64 -5.82 3.27 -8.55
N ARG A 65 -6.17 3.43 -9.83
CA ARG A 65 -5.24 3.70 -10.94
C ARG A 65 -4.20 4.74 -10.57
N CYS A 66 -2.95 4.30 -10.52
CA CYS A 66 -1.85 5.22 -10.72
C CYS A 66 -1.46 5.20 -12.19
N ARG A 67 -1.62 6.36 -12.82
CA ARG A 67 -1.14 6.64 -14.16
C ARG A 67 0.36 6.33 -14.15
N VAL A 68 0.79 5.28 -14.85
CA VAL A 68 2.19 5.16 -15.24
C VAL A 68 2.37 6.27 -16.27
N GLU A 69 2.71 7.47 -15.82
CA GLU A 69 3.28 8.45 -16.74
C GLU A 69 4.64 7.90 -17.17
N HIS A 70 4.62 7.09 -18.23
CA HIS A 70 5.70 7.12 -19.20
C HIS A 70 5.75 8.56 -19.72
N GLN A 71 6.56 9.41 -19.09
CA GLN A 71 7.05 10.60 -19.76
C GLN A 71 8.53 10.38 -20.07
N ARG A 72 8.70 9.93 -21.33
CA ARG A 72 9.93 9.80 -22.16
C ARG A 72 10.76 8.53 -21.97
#